data_AF-A0A3C1IW80-F1
#
_entry.id   AF-A0A3C1IW80-F1
#
_cell.length_a   1.000
_cell.length_b   1.000
_cell.length_c   1.000
_cell.angle_alpha   90.00
_cell.angle_beta   90.00
_cell.angle_gamma   90.00
#
_symmetry.space_group_name_H-M   'P 1'
#
loop_
_entity.id
_entity.type
_entity.pdbx_description
1 polymer ?
#
loop_
_entity_poly.entity_id
_entity_poly.type
_entity_poly.pdbx_seq_one_letter_code
_entity_poly.pdbx_strand_id
1 'polypeptide(L)'
;HFPIDSRHPVKARKAAEATECANELGGNEKFWAYIERYFEITPSNNNIDLAQLPQIAEDVGLDKSKFESCLASGKYAKHIEDDYQDGVAVGVEGTPYSILIAPNNQKFVINGALSYATVKQLIDSSLKLK
;
A
#
# COMPACT_ATOMS: atom_id res chain seq x y z
N HIS A 1 -4.57 -0.69 2.53
CA HIS A 1 -4.23 0.61 1.91
C HIS A 1 -4.78 1.78 2.73
N PHE A 2 -4.08 2.92 2.80
CA PHE A 2 -4.59 4.12 3.48
C PHE A 2 -4.29 5.40 2.68
N PRO A 3 -5.00 5.64 1.56
CA PRO A 3 -4.83 6.85 0.76
C PRO A 3 -5.34 8.07 1.54
N ILE A 4 -4.45 9.03 1.83
CA ILE A 4 -4.81 10.26 2.56
C ILE A 4 -5.44 11.25 1.60
N ASP A 5 -6.76 11.18 1.42
CA ASP A 5 -7.52 12.00 0.46
C ASP A 5 -7.33 13.51 0.67
N SER A 6 -7.18 13.96 1.93
CA SER A 6 -6.93 15.39 2.24
C SER A 6 -5.60 15.93 1.70
N ARG A 7 -4.63 15.04 1.40
CA ARG A 7 -3.32 15.38 0.82
C ARG A 7 -3.19 14.93 -0.64
N HIS A 8 -3.95 13.92 -1.05
CA HIS A 8 -3.87 13.28 -2.37
C HIS A 8 -5.26 13.01 -2.97
N PRO A 9 -6.06 14.06 -3.23
CA PRO A 9 -7.51 13.96 -3.40
C PRO A 9 -7.99 13.19 -4.64
N VAL A 10 -7.11 12.90 -5.60
CA VAL A 10 -7.52 12.36 -6.91
C VAL A 10 -6.83 11.05 -7.24
N LYS A 11 -5.53 10.91 -6.94
CA LYS A 11 -4.71 9.86 -7.57
C LYS A 11 -4.34 8.71 -6.65
N ALA A 12 -4.31 8.91 -5.33
CA ALA A 12 -3.83 7.89 -4.40
C ALA A 12 -4.71 6.63 -4.38
N ARG A 13 -6.04 6.79 -4.41
CA ARG A 13 -6.98 5.67 -4.48
C ARG A 13 -6.79 4.85 -5.75
N LYS A 14 -6.69 5.50 -6.90
CA LYS A 14 -6.50 4.81 -8.19
C LYS A 14 -5.14 4.10 -8.25
N ALA A 15 -4.09 4.69 -7.69
CA ALA A 15 -2.80 4.01 -7.53
C ALA A 15 -2.89 2.78 -6.62
N ALA A 16 -3.66 2.84 -5.53
CA ALA A 16 -3.88 1.68 -4.65
C ALA A 16 -4.66 0.57 -5.39
N GLU A 17 -5.74 0.88 -6.11
CA GLU A 17 -6.42 -0.09 -6.96
C GLU A 17 -5.47 -0.74 -7.99
N ALA A 18 -4.52 0.03 -8.53
CA ALA A 18 -3.53 -0.45 -9.47
C ALA A 18 -2.60 -1.51 -8.87
N THR A 19 -2.23 -1.37 -7.59
CA THR A 19 -1.45 -2.40 -6.88
C THR A 19 -2.24 -3.70 -6.72
N GLU A 20 -3.55 -3.61 -6.44
CA GLU A 20 -4.43 -4.78 -6.36
C GLU A 20 -4.63 -5.45 -7.73
N CYS A 21 -4.69 -4.66 -8.81
CA CYS A 21 -4.67 -5.22 -10.17
C CYS A 21 -3.37 -5.97 -10.46
N ALA A 22 -2.22 -5.49 -10.00
CA ALA A 22 -0.95 -6.20 -10.14
C ALA A 22 -0.95 -7.52 -9.35
N ASN A 23 -1.52 -7.51 -8.14
CA ASN A 23 -1.69 -8.71 -7.33
C ASN A 23 -2.60 -9.74 -7.99
N GLU A 24 -3.72 -9.33 -8.60
CA GLU A 24 -4.59 -10.30 -9.29
C GLU A 24 -3.89 -10.98 -10.45
N LEU A 25 -3.16 -10.21 -11.25
CA LEU A 25 -2.60 -10.70 -12.51
C LEU A 25 -1.31 -11.50 -12.32
N GLY A 26 -0.61 -11.32 -11.19
CA GLY A 26 0.68 -11.99 -10.97
C GLY A 26 1.01 -12.33 -9.51
N GLY A 27 0.02 -12.27 -8.62
CA GLY A 27 0.15 -12.61 -7.20
C GLY A 27 1.03 -11.65 -6.41
N ASN A 28 1.39 -12.10 -5.20
CA ASN A 28 2.18 -11.32 -4.25
C ASN A 28 3.52 -10.83 -4.83
N GLU A 29 4.17 -11.62 -5.69
CA GLU A 29 5.42 -11.19 -6.35
C GLU A 29 5.20 -9.93 -7.20
N LYS A 30 4.16 -9.90 -8.02
CA LYS A 30 3.88 -8.74 -8.89
C LYS A 30 3.25 -7.57 -8.14
N PHE A 31 2.54 -7.82 -7.04
CA PHE A 31 2.16 -6.76 -6.11
C PHE A 31 3.37 -5.97 -5.63
N TRP A 32 4.38 -6.65 -5.09
CA TRP A 32 5.59 -5.99 -4.56
C TRP A 32 6.42 -5.35 -5.66
N ALA A 33 6.67 -6.06 -6.76
CA ALA A 33 7.42 -5.50 -7.89
C ALA A 33 6.75 -4.22 -8.45
N TYR A 34 5.40 -4.22 -8.55
CA TYR A 34 4.65 -3.05 -9.01
C TYR A 34 4.79 -1.88 -8.03
N ILE A 35 4.66 -2.11 -6.72
CA ILE A 35 4.82 -1.07 -5.70
C ILE A 35 6.24 -0.49 -5.71
N GLU A 36 7.26 -1.33 -5.80
CA GLU A 36 8.65 -0.91 -5.88
C GLU A 36 8.86 0.00 -7.10
N ARG A 37 8.46 -0.49 -8.28
CA ARG A 37 8.57 0.27 -9.53
C ARG A 37 7.79 1.59 -9.48
N TYR A 38 6.59 1.58 -8.88
CA TYR A 38 5.80 2.79 -8.64
C TYR A 38 6.57 3.81 -7.80
N PHE A 39 7.17 3.40 -6.67
CA PHE A 39 7.90 4.33 -5.82
C PHE A 39 9.22 4.81 -6.45
N GLU A 40 9.86 4.01 -7.29
CA GLU A 40 11.08 4.40 -8.00
C GLU A 40 10.85 5.55 -9.00
N ILE A 41 9.76 5.50 -9.76
CA ILE A 41 9.56 6.42 -10.90
C ILE A 41 8.60 7.58 -10.61
N THR A 42 7.80 7.47 -9.55
CA THR A 42 6.76 8.46 -9.31
C THR A 42 7.29 9.60 -8.42
N PRO A 43 7.02 10.86 -8.78
CA PRO A 43 7.39 12.01 -7.96
C PRO A 43 6.63 12.10 -6.63
N SER A 44 5.77 11.12 -6.32
CA SER A 44 4.93 11.05 -5.12
C SER A 44 4.00 12.28 -4.95
N ASN A 45 3.29 12.38 -3.83
CA ASN A 45 2.51 13.56 -3.45
C ASN A 45 1.52 14.06 -4.50
N ASN A 46 0.71 13.15 -5.08
CA ASN A 46 -0.31 13.46 -6.09
C ASN A 46 0.24 13.92 -7.47
N ASN A 47 1.55 13.84 -7.69
CA ASN A 47 2.19 14.25 -8.94
C ASN A 47 2.30 13.13 -9.99
N ILE A 48 1.88 11.90 -9.68
CA ILE A 48 1.86 10.81 -10.66
C ILE A 48 0.94 11.13 -11.84
N ASP A 49 1.31 10.72 -13.05
CA ASP A 49 0.39 10.63 -14.17
C ASP A 49 -0.29 9.25 -14.17
N LEU A 50 -1.63 9.21 -14.08
CA LEU A 50 -2.37 7.95 -14.04
C LEU A 50 -2.19 7.11 -15.31
N ALA A 51 -1.84 7.73 -16.44
CA ALA A 51 -1.51 7.03 -17.67
C ALA A 51 -0.22 6.18 -17.55
N GLN A 52 0.61 6.42 -16.53
CA GLN A 52 1.80 5.60 -16.26
C GLN A 52 1.49 4.31 -15.52
N LEU A 53 0.32 4.16 -14.87
CA LEU A 53 -0.01 2.97 -14.09
C LEU A 53 0.04 1.68 -14.93
N PRO A 54 -0.56 1.62 -16.14
CA PRO A 54 -0.42 0.45 -17.00
C PRO A 54 1.01 0.21 -17.49
N GLN A 55 1.81 1.27 -17.64
CA GLN A 55 3.21 1.12 -18.04
C GLN A 55 4.05 0.47 -16.95
N ILE A 56 3.82 0.83 -15.68
CA ILE A 56 4.45 0.17 -14.53
C ILE A 56 4.13 -1.33 -14.53
N ALA A 57 2.89 -1.70 -14.85
CA ALA A 57 2.48 -3.11 -14.93
C ALA A 57 3.26 -3.87 -16.01
N GLU A 58 3.40 -3.28 -17.20
CA GLU A 58 4.18 -3.83 -18.30
C GLU A 58 5.67 -3.97 -17.93
N ASP A 59 6.25 -2.93 -17.31
CA ASP A 59 7.66 -2.92 -16.85
C ASP A 59 7.96 -4.08 -15.89
N VAL A 60 6.99 -4.49 -15.07
CA VAL A 60 7.13 -5.64 -14.14
C VAL A 60 6.67 -6.97 -14.74
N GLY A 61 6.38 -7.01 -16.04
CA GLY A 61 6.07 -8.23 -16.80
C GLY A 61 4.60 -8.68 -16.74
N LEU A 62 3.68 -7.77 -16.43
CA LEU A 62 2.24 -8.04 -16.52
C LEU A 62 1.69 -7.69 -17.91
N ASP A 63 0.57 -8.34 -18.27
CA ASP A 63 -0.20 -8.00 -19.47
C ASP A 63 -0.89 -6.64 -19.29
N LYS A 64 -0.42 -5.65 -20.04
CA LYS A 64 -0.92 -4.26 -19.98
C LYS A 64 -2.42 -4.15 -20.27
N SER A 65 -2.94 -4.89 -21.25
CA SER A 65 -4.35 -4.81 -21.64
C SER A 65 -5.27 -5.38 -20.55
N LYS A 66 -4.87 -6.50 -19.95
CA LYS A 66 -5.57 -7.06 -18.78
C LYS A 66 -5.52 -6.12 -17.59
N PHE A 67 -4.37 -5.48 -17.37
CA PHE A 67 -4.21 -4.51 -16.30
C PHE A 67 -5.10 -3.28 -16.49
N GLU A 68 -5.13 -2.70 -17.69
CA GLU A 68 -6.02 -1.59 -18.03
C GLU A 68 -7.48 -1.95 -17.79
N SER A 69 -7.89 -3.14 -18.24
CA SER A 69 -9.25 -3.66 -18.03
C SER A 69 -9.58 -3.78 -16.53
N CYS A 70 -8.65 -4.31 -15.73
CA CYS A 70 -8.79 -4.41 -14.28
C CYS A 70 -8.94 -3.04 -13.62
N LEU A 71 -8.08 -2.09 -13.97
CA LEU A 71 -8.03 -0.78 -13.36
C LEU A 71 -9.25 0.08 -13.72
N ALA A 72 -9.72 -0.04 -14.98
CA ALA A 72 -10.91 0.63 -15.48
C ALA A 72 -12.20 0.09 -14.87
N SER A 73 -12.23 -1.20 -14.48
CA SER A 73 -13.42 -1.80 -13.88
C SER A 73 -13.74 -1.27 -12.49
N GLY A 74 -12.76 -0.67 -11.80
CA GLY A 74 -12.92 -0.14 -10.44
C GLY A 74 -13.20 -1.21 -9.38
N LYS A 75 -12.92 -2.50 -9.66
CA LYS A 75 -13.36 -3.61 -8.79
C LYS A 75 -12.77 -3.56 -7.39
N TYR A 76 -11.61 -2.93 -7.22
CA TYR A 76 -10.94 -2.80 -5.93
C TYR A 76 -11.32 -1.54 -5.17
N ALA A 77 -12.11 -0.64 -5.74
CA ALA A 77 -12.49 0.61 -5.07
C ALA A 77 -13.11 0.38 -3.68
N LYS A 78 -13.99 -0.63 -3.54
CA LYS A 78 -14.57 -1.00 -2.24
C LYS A 78 -13.54 -1.57 -1.28
N HIS A 79 -12.62 -2.41 -1.75
CA HIS A 79 -11.56 -2.96 -0.91
C HIS A 79 -10.65 -1.87 -0.35
N ILE A 80 -10.26 -0.90 -1.20
CA ILE A 80 -9.47 0.27 -0.77
C ILE A 80 -10.23 1.14 0.23
N GLU A 81 -11.54 1.28 0.06
CA GLU A 81 -12.37 2.01 1.03
C GLU A 81 -12.48 1.27 2.37
N ASP A 82 -12.68 -0.05 2.35
CA ASP A 82 -12.75 -0.85 3.56
C ASP A 82 -11.41 -0.77 4.34
N ASP A 83 -10.27 -0.88 3.67
CA ASP A 83 -8.95 -0.71 4.29
C ASP A 83 -8.75 0.69 4.88
N TYR A 84 -9.24 1.72 4.20
CA TYR A 84 -9.18 3.10 4.69
C TYR A 84 -10.01 3.25 5.97
N GLN A 85 -11.23 2.70 6.00
CA GLN A 85 -12.10 2.74 7.18
C GLN A 85 -11.51 1.94 8.34
N ASP A 86 -10.87 0.80 8.08
CA ASP A 86 -10.14 0.05 9.11
C ASP A 86 -9.01 0.91 9.72
N GLY A 87 -8.27 1.64 8.88
CA GLY A 87 -7.25 2.59 9.34
C GLY A 87 -7.83 3.72 10.21
N VAL A 88 -8.99 4.28 9.82
CA VAL A 88 -9.68 5.29 10.63
C VAL A 88 -10.12 4.71 11.97
N ALA A 89 -10.69 3.50 11.98
CA ALA A 89 -11.19 2.84 13.18
C ALA A 89 -10.09 2.54 14.21
N VAL A 90 -8.86 2.31 13.75
CA VAL A 90 -7.68 2.07 14.62
C VAL A 90 -6.87 3.34 14.92
N GLY A 91 -7.32 4.51 14.46
CA GLY A 91 -6.70 5.80 14.76
C GLY A 91 -5.43 6.10 13.96
N VAL A 92 -5.38 5.72 12.69
CA VAL A 92 -4.29 6.13 11.79
C VAL A 92 -4.36 7.65 11.56
N GLU A 93 -3.29 8.35 11.89
CA GLU A 93 -3.18 9.82 11.73
C GLU A 93 -2.32 10.24 10.51
N GLY A 94 -1.63 9.28 9.89
CA GLY A 94 -0.73 9.51 8.78
C GLY A 94 -0.04 8.24 8.31
N THR A 95 0.77 8.34 7.27
CA THR A 95 1.53 7.22 6.71
C THR A 95 3.04 7.53 6.67
N PRO A 96 3.92 6.54 6.88
CA PRO A 96 3.61 5.14 7.19
C PRO A 96 3.12 4.95 8.64
N TYR A 97 2.26 3.96 8.85
CA TYR A 97 1.74 3.55 10.15
C TYR A 97 1.72 2.03 10.19
N SER A 98 2.26 1.42 11.24
CA SER A 98 2.29 -0.03 11.40
C SER A 98 1.75 -0.44 12.76
N ILE A 99 1.02 -1.56 12.78
CA ILE A 99 0.59 -2.23 14.00
C ILE A 99 1.40 -3.50 14.15
N LEU A 100 2.25 -3.55 15.18
CA LEU A 100 2.98 -4.74 15.58
C LEU A 100 2.10 -5.56 16.51
N ILE A 101 1.78 -6.79 16.12
CA ILE A 101 1.00 -7.74 16.93
C ILE A 101 1.98 -8.78 17.50
N ALA A 102 2.13 -8.79 18.84
CA ALA A 102 2.97 -9.74 19.55
C ALA A 102 2.32 -11.13 19.64
N PRO A 103 3.08 -12.20 19.97
CA PRO A 103 2.54 -13.56 20.08
C PRO A 103 1.36 -13.71 21.04
N ASN A 104 1.30 -12.87 22.08
CA ASN A 104 0.23 -12.84 23.07
C ASN A 104 -0.95 -11.92 22.69
N ASN A 105 -1.04 -11.52 21.41
CA ASN A 105 -2.01 -10.59 20.83
C ASN A 105 -1.92 -9.14 21.34
N GLN A 106 -0.91 -8.78 22.13
CA GLN A 106 -0.67 -7.39 22.49
C GLN A 106 -0.27 -6.59 21.24
N LYS A 107 -0.91 -5.43 21.04
CA LYS A 107 -0.68 -4.56 19.89
C LYS A 107 0.18 -3.36 20.28
N PHE A 108 1.14 -3.03 19.44
CA PHE A 108 2.01 -1.85 19.56
C PHE A 108 1.92 -1.03 18.28
N VAL A 109 1.83 0.28 18.42
CA VAL A 109 1.79 1.20 17.28
C VAL A 109 3.20 1.69 16.97
N ILE A 110 3.57 1.63 15.69
CA ILE A 110 4.75 2.28 15.13
C ILE A 110 4.22 3.38 14.20
N ASN A 111 4.20 4.61 14.71
CA ASN A 111 3.71 5.77 13.98
C ASN A 111 4.89 6.47 13.27
N GLY A 112 4.83 6.57 11.94
CA GLY A 112 5.84 7.18 11.11
C GLY A 112 7.00 6.27 10.74
N ALA A 113 7.93 6.82 9.96
CA ALA A 113 9.13 6.12 9.50
C ALA A 113 10.21 6.15 10.59
N LEU A 114 10.16 5.18 11.51
CA LEU A 114 11.20 5.00 12.53
C LEU A 114 12.46 4.34 11.93
N SER A 115 13.59 4.54 12.60
CA SER A 115 14.86 3.91 12.18
C SER A 115 14.79 2.39 12.26
N TYR A 116 15.57 1.71 11.42
CA TYR A 116 15.72 0.25 11.49
C TYR A 116 16.05 -0.24 12.91
N ALA A 117 16.98 0.43 13.60
CA ALA A 117 17.38 0.05 14.95
C ALA A 117 16.21 0.14 15.95
N THR A 118 15.40 1.19 15.85
CA THR A 118 14.20 1.39 16.68
C THR A 118 13.16 0.31 16.43
N VAL A 119 12.84 0.04 15.16
CA VAL A 119 11.86 -0.99 14.78
C VAL A 119 12.34 -2.38 15.22
N LYS A 120 13.62 -2.70 15.01
CA LYS A 120 14.22 -3.96 15.44
C LYS A 120 14.09 -4.16 16.96
N GLN A 121 14.43 -3.14 17.75
CA GLN A 121 14.35 -3.23 19.20
C GLN A 121 12.91 -3.47 19.70
N LEU A 122 11.92 -2.83 19.06
CA LEU A 122 10.50 -3.06 19.37
C LEU A 122 10.10 -4.52 19.09
N ILE A 123 10.43 -5.03 17.90
CA ILE A 123 10.16 -6.43 17.52
C ILE A 123 10.86 -7.40 18.49
N ASP A 124 12.15 -7.23 18.74
CA ASP A 124 12.93 -8.09 19.63
C ASP A 124 12.34 -8.13 21.05
N SER A 125 11.76 -7.01 21.51
CA SER A 125 11.10 -6.92 22.82
C SER A 125 9.72 -7.59 22.80
N SER A 126 8.92 -7.36 21.75
CA SER A 126 7.60 -7.96 21.59
C SER A 126 7.65 -9.49 21.46
N LEU A 127 8.69 -10.05 20.84
CA LEU A 127 8.88 -11.51 20.74
C LEU A 127 9.10 -12.21 22.09
N LYS A 128 9.46 -11.47 23.15
CA LYS A 128 9.65 -12.02 24.50
C LYS A 128 8.36 -12.08 25.32
N LEU A 129 7.29 -11.47 24.81
CA LEU A 129 5.98 -11.48 25.46
C LEU A 129 5.32 -12.83 25.21
N LYS A 130 4.96 -13.51 26.31
CA LYS A 130 4.23 -14.78 26.30
C LYS A 130 2.73 -14.54 26.42
#